data_AF-A0AAP0PI66-F1
#
_entry.id   AF-A0AAP0PI66-F1
#
_cell.length_a   1.000
_cell.length_b   1.000
_cell.length_c   1.000
_cell.angle_alpha   90.00
_cell.angle_beta   90.00
_cell.angle_gamma   90.00
#
_symmetry.space_group_name_H-M   'P 1'
#
loop_
_entity.id
_entity.type
_entity.pdbx_description
1 polymer ?
#
loop_
_entity_poly.entity_id
_entity_poly.type
_entity_poly.pdbx_seq_one_letter_code
_entity_poly.pdbx_strand_id
1 'polypeptide(L)'
;MGMGTSIFVIRWINFITMLLAITVICFGVWMGTHHDSCRKTLTLPVLGLGLLILIVSLIGLIGACKNISLLLWIYLGMLCLILVAISVFTVLAFIITNNGSGHTTAGLRYKEYQLKDYSSWFLKQLNNTRNWERLKSCLVKSDDCNKLSMKYKTLKQYKAASLTPIEAGCCRPPSECGYPPVNASFYDLSFHPIGKNHDCKLYRNSRAIKCYNCDSCKAGVAQYMKTEWRVVAIFNIILFVVLLIIYFIACCARRKAARTRLQKV
;
A
#
# COMPACT_ATOMS: atom_id res chain seq x y z
N MET A 1 12.46 26.10 35.70
CA MET A 1 13.37 25.72 34.59
C MET A 1 12.70 25.07 33.36
N GLY A 2 11.54 24.39 33.43
CA GLY A 2 10.99 23.67 32.25
C GLY A 2 10.11 24.46 31.24
N MET A 3 10.26 25.78 31.06
CA MET A 3 9.36 26.58 30.20
C MET A 3 9.79 26.60 28.72
N GLY A 4 11.09 26.42 28.45
CA GLY A 4 11.63 26.41 27.10
C GLY A 4 11.59 25.06 26.39
N THR A 5 11.62 23.94 27.12
CA THR A 5 11.88 22.61 26.53
C THR A 5 10.75 22.10 25.64
N SER A 6 9.49 22.16 26.06
CA SER A 6 8.36 21.67 25.25
C SER A 6 8.11 22.52 24.00
N ILE A 7 8.22 23.85 24.10
CA ILE A 7 8.09 24.77 22.97
C ILE A 7 9.26 24.59 22.00
N PHE A 8 10.49 24.43 22.52
CA PHE A 8 11.68 24.14 21.72
C PHE A 8 11.52 22.83 20.93
N VAL A 9 11.06 21.76 21.58
CA VAL A 9 10.80 20.46 20.92
C VAL A 9 9.76 20.61 19.82
N ILE A 10 8.63 21.28 20.07
CA ILE A 10 7.57 21.49 19.06
C ILE A 10 8.11 22.29 17.87
N ARG A 11 8.94 23.31 18.10
CA ARG A 11 9.56 24.10 17.02
C ARG A 11 10.44 23.25 16.13
N TRP A 12 11.35 22.46 16.71
CA TRP A 12 12.26 21.60 15.93
C TRP A 12 11.53 20.49 15.20
N ILE A 13 10.54 19.84 15.84
CA ILE A 13 9.72 18.82 15.19
C ILE A 13 9.01 19.41 13.98
N ASN A 14 8.30 20.53 14.14
CA ASN A 14 7.57 21.15 13.03
C ASN A 14 8.50 21.67 11.93
N PHE A 15 9.73 22.10 12.27
CA PHE A 15 10.73 22.48 11.29
C PHE A 15 11.23 21.27 10.47
N ILE A 16 11.53 20.15 11.13
CA ILE A 16 11.95 18.92 10.47
C ILE A 16 10.81 18.35 9.60
N THR A 17 9.57 18.33 10.10
CA THR A 17 8.42 17.84 9.32
C THR A 17 8.12 18.72 8.12
N MET A 18 8.39 20.03 8.21
CA MET A 18 8.30 20.95 7.06
C MET A 18 9.34 20.58 5.98
N LEU A 19 10.60 20.33 6.35
CA LEU A 19 11.62 19.88 5.41
C LEU A 19 11.24 18.55 4.76
N LEU A 20 10.75 17.60 5.55
CA LEU A 20 10.25 16.32 5.04
C LEU A 20 9.07 16.52 4.07
N ALA A 21 8.13 17.41 4.38
CA ALA A 21 7.00 17.71 3.50
C ALA A 21 7.47 18.25 2.14
N ILE A 22 8.47 19.14 2.12
CA ILE A 22 9.07 19.64 0.88
C ILE A 22 9.69 18.48 0.10
N THR A 23 10.45 17.59 0.74
CA THR A 23 11.02 16.42 0.05
C THR A 23 9.95 15.50 -0.54
N VAL A 24 8.83 15.29 0.17
CA VAL A 24 7.71 14.47 -0.31
C VAL A 24 7.01 15.14 -1.50
N ILE A 25 6.84 16.47 -1.48
CA ILE A 25 6.27 17.22 -2.61
C ILE A 25 7.20 17.14 -3.83
N CYS A 26 8.51 17.39 -3.65
CA CYS A 26 9.48 17.27 -4.73
C CYS A 26 9.49 15.86 -5.35
N PHE A 27 9.46 14.83 -4.51
CA PHE A 27 9.34 13.44 -4.95
C PHE A 27 8.03 13.18 -5.70
N GLY A 28 6.90 13.72 -5.22
CA GLY A 28 5.61 13.65 -5.89
C GLY A 28 5.62 14.28 -7.29
N VAL A 29 6.21 15.47 -7.43
CA VAL A 29 6.39 16.15 -8.73
C VAL A 29 7.27 15.32 -9.65
N TRP A 30 8.41 14.82 -9.17
CA TRP A 30 9.32 13.96 -9.94
C TRP A 30 8.65 12.65 -10.39
N MET A 31 7.79 12.04 -9.57
CA MET A 31 7.00 10.89 -10.01
C MET A 31 6.01 11.24 -11.13
N GLY A 32 5.47 12.46 -11.12
CA GLY A 32 4.53 12.95 -12.12
C GLY A 32 5.14 13.20 -13.49
N THR A 33 6.46 13.36 -13.59
CA THR A 33 7.15 13.55 -14.88
C THR A 33 7.39 12.26 -15.65
N HIS A 34 7.16 11.10 -15.04
CA HIS A 34 7.36 9.79 -15.68
C HIS A 34 6.08 9.29 -16.37
N HIS A 35 6.23 8.64 -17.53
CA HIS A 35 5.11 8.17 -18.37
C HIS A 35 4.35 6.95 -17.82
N ASP A 36 4.74 6.39 -16.67
CA ASP A 36 4.06 5.24 -16.07
C ASP A 36 2.68 5.62 -15.53
N SER A 37 1.63 4.97 -16.04
CA SER A 37 0.23 5.17 -15.58
C SER A 37 0.07 4.96 -14.08
N CYS A 38 0.90 4.10 -13.48
CA CYS A 38 0.91 3.87 -12.05
C CYS A 38 1.45 5.06 -11.27
N ARG A 39 2.62 5.58 -11.67
CA ARG A 39 3.24 6.73 -10.99
C ARG A 39 2.32 7.94 -11.03
N LYS A 40 1.70 8.20 -12.17
CA LYS A 40 0.71 9.28 -12.32
C LYS A 40 -0.49 9.15 -11.37
N THR A 41 -0.95 7.92 -11.12
CA THR A 41 -2.04 7.65 -10.17
C THR A 41 -1.61 7.89 -8.72
N LEU A 42 -0.35 7.58 -8.39
CA LEU A 42 0.22 7.82 -7.05
C LEU A 42 0.68 9.28 -6.83
N THR A 43 0.95 10.05 -7.89
CA THR A 43 1.40 11.44 -7.77
C THR A 43 0.41 12.31 -6.99
N LEU A 44 -0.88 12.24 -7.33
CA LEU A 44 -1.90 13.07 -6.69
C LEU A 44 -2.04 12.81 -5.17
N PRO A 45 -2.18 11.57 -4.68
CA PRO A 45 -2.26 11.32 -3.24
C PRO A 45 -0.95 11.69 -2.52
N VAL A 46 0.22 11.51 -3.14
CA VAL A 46 1.52 11.87 -2.54
C VAL A 46 1.66 13.39 -2.40
N LEU A 47 1.27 14.16 -3.43
CA LEU A 47 1.26 15.62 -3.36
C LEU A 47 0.27 16.15 -2.32
N GLY A 48 -0.95 15.59 -2.29
CA GLY A 48 -1.95 15.96 -1.29
C GLY A 48 -1.47 15.71 0.14
N LEU A 49 -0.81 14.57 0.38
CA LEU A 49 -0.21 14.25 1.68
C LEU A 49 0.90 15.25 2.05
N GLY A 50 1.82 15.54 1.12
CA GLY A 50 2.89 16.50 1.34
C GLY A 50 2.38 17.90 1.69
N LEU A 51 1.38 18.40 0.94
CA LEU A 51 0.75 19.70 1.21
C LEU A 51 0.06 19.75 2.57
N LEU A 52 -0.64 18.69 2.96
CA LEU A 52 -1.28 18.61 4.29
C LEU A 52 -0.24 18.69 5.42
N ILE A 53 0.85 17.91 5.31
CA ILE A 53 1.93 17.93 6.31
C ILE A 53 2.57 19.32 6.38
N LEU A 54 2.78 19.98 5.23
CA LEU A 54 3.35 21.32 5.17
C LEU A 54 2.48 22.34 5.91
N ILE A 55 1.18 22.35 5.66
CA ILE A 55 0.23 23.27 6.31
C ILE A 55 0.22 23.06 7.83
N VAL A 56 0.12 21.81 8.28
CA VAL A 56 0.11 21.49 9.72
C VAL A 56 1.41 21.91 10.38
N SER A 57 2.54 21.69 9.71
CA SER A 57 3.87 22.07 10.20
C SER A 57 4.02 23.60 10.32
N LEU A 58 3.52 24.37 9.35
CA LEU A 58 3.55 25.83 9.39
C LEU A 58 2.71 26.38 10.56
N ILE A 59 1.50 25.86 10.76
CA ILE A 59 0.63 26.25 11.89
C ILE A 59 1.32 25.93 13.22
N GLY A 60 1.92 24.75 13.35
CA GLY A 60 2.66 24.35 14.54
C GLY A 60 3.86 25.24 14.83
N LEU A 61 4.65 25.56 13.81
CA LEU A 61 5.83 26.41 13.92
C LEU A 61 5.46 27.86 14.29
N ILE A 62 4.51 28.47 13.59
CA ILE A 62 4.06 29.84 13.86
C ILE A 62 3.41 29.93 15.24
N GLY A 63 2.57 28.94 15.58
CA GLY A 63 1.94 28.85 16.89
C GLY A 63 2.96 28.81 18.02
N ALA A 64 3.97 27.96 17.91
CA ALA A 64 5.03 27.82 18.91
C ALA A 64 5.98 29.04 18.96
N CYS A 65 6.27 29.69 17.84
CA CYS A 65 7.13 30.87 17.79
C CYS A 65 6.46 32.13 18.35
N LYS A 66 5.17 32.34 18.04
CA LYS A 66 4.43 33.55 18.43
C LYS A 66 3.61 33.37 19.72
N ASN A 67 3.60 32.17 20.31
CA ASN A 67 2.80 31.82 21.50
C ASN A 67 1.30 32.17 21.37
N ILE A 68 0.76 32.13 20.14
CA ILE A 68 -0.64 32.48 19.87
C ILE A 68 -1.52 31.30 20.28
N SER A 69 -2.31 31.48 21.34
CA SER A 69 -3.14 30.41 21.91
C SER A 69 -4.11 29.80 20.89
N LEU A 70 -4.65 30.61 19.99
CA LEU A 70 -5.57 30.16 18.93
C LEU A 70 -4.89 29.21 17.93
N LEU A 71 -3.67 29.51 17.47
CA LEU A 71 -2.92 28.63 16.58
C LEU A 71 -2.54 27.31 17.25
N LEU A 72 -2.18 27.32 18.54
CA LEU A 72 -1.93 26.08 19.29
C LEU A 72 -3.20 25.21 19.40
N TRP A 73 -4.38 25.83 19.54
CA TRP A 73 -5.65 25.12 19.55
C TRP A 73 -5.97 24.49 18.20
N ILE A 74 -5.79 25.24 17.11
CA ILE A 74 -5.95 24.72 15.75
C ILE A 74 -4.97 23.56 15.51
N TYR A 75 -3.70 23.73 15.90
CA TYR A 75 -2.68 22.68 15.77
C TYR A 75 -3.07 21.39 16.51
N LEU A 76 -3.53 21.49 17.77
CA LEU A 76 -4.01 20.33 18.52
C LEU A 76 -5.26 19.70 17.90
N GLY A 77 -6.20 20.53 17.41
CA GLY A 77 -7.38 20.04 16.71
C GLY A 77 -7.02 19.24 15.46
N MET A 78 -6.11 19.77 14.63
CA MET A 78 -5.62 19.10 13.43
C MET A 78 -4.88 17.80 13.77
N LEU A 79 -4.00 17.79 14.78
CA LEU A 79 -3.33 16.57 15.23
C LEU A 79 -4.33 15.51 15.71
N CYS A 80 -5.37 15.91 16.43
CA CYS A 80 -6.44 15.00 16.87
C CYS A 80 -7.17 14.39 15.66
N LEU A 81 -7.56 15.21 14.67
CA LEU A 81 -8.21 14.73 13.45
C LEU A 81 -7.32 13.77 12.67
N ILE A 82 -6.01 14.04 12.58
CA ILE A 82 -5.04 13.14 11.94
C ILE A 82 -4.94 11.81 12.69
N LEU A 83 -4.88 11.83 14.03
CA LEU A 83 -4.85 10.61 14.85
C LEU A 83 -6.10 9.75 14.63
N VAL A 84 -7.28 10.37 14.59
CA VAL A 84 -8.55 9.67 14.29
C VAL A 84 -8.56 9.13 12.86
N ALA A 85 -8.09 9.91 11.88
CA ALA A 85 -8.02 9.43 10.50
C ALA A 85 -7.08 8.23 10.35
N ILE A 86 -5.91 8.24 11.00
CA ILE A 86 -4.96 7.13 11.01
C ILE A 86 -5.56 5.90 11.69
N SER A 87 -6.27 6.06 12.82
CA SER A 87 -6.89 4.94 13.51
C SER A 87 -8.01 4.29 12.68
N VAL A 88 -8.88 5.10 12.07
CA VAL A 88 -9.94 4.59 11.18
C VAL A 88 -9.34 3.87 9.97
N PHE A 89 -8.34 4.48 9.32
CA PHE A 89 -7.69 3.87 8.16
C PHE A 89 -7.00 2.55 8.51
N THR A 90 -6.29 2.48 9.64
CA THR A 90 -5.60 1.24 10.07
C THR A 90 -6.58 0.12 10.38
N VAL A 91 -7.66 0.41 11.11
CA VAL A 91 -8.71 -0.59 11.40
C VAL A 91 -9.35 -1.09 10.10
N LEU A 92 -9.73 -0.20 9.19
CA LEU A 92 -10.29 -0.58 7.90
C LEU A 92 -9.31 -1.42 7.06
N ALA A 93 -8.02 -1.05 7.06
CA ALA A 93 -6.99 -1.82 6.36
C ALA A 93 -6.90 -3.25 6.92
N PHE A 94 -6.94 -3.44 8.24
CA PHE A 94 -6.97 -4.78 8.83
C PHE A 94 -8.24 -5.56 8.48
N ILE A 95 -9.41 -4.92 8.53
CA ILE A 95 -10.68 -5.58 8.15
C ILE A 95 -10.62 -6.06 6.69
N ILE A 96 -10.20 -5.20 5.76
CA ILE A 96 -10.12 -5.52 4.32
C ILE A 96 -9.07 -6.60 4.05
N THR A 97 -7.98 -6.62 4.81
CA THR A 97 -6.85 -7.54 4.65
C THR A 97 -6.91 -8.77 5.55
N ASN A 98 -7.98 -8.97 6.32
CA ASN A 98 -8.12 -10.14 7.18
C ASN A 98 -8.29 -11.41 6.34
N ASN A 99 -9.20 -11.37 5.38
CA ASN A 99 -9.57 -12.50 4.52
C ASN A 99 -8.53 -12.78 3.43
N GLY A 100 -8.53 -14.00 2.92
CA GLY A 100 -7.66 -14.46 1.84
C GLY A 100 -6.43 -15.20 2.34
N SER A 101 -6.26 -16.45 1.94
CA SER A 101 -5.05 -17.22 2.17
C SER A 101 -4.71 -18.01 0.92
N GLY A 102 -3.42 -18.08 0.58
CA GLY A 102 -2.99 -18.94 -0.51
C GLY A 102 -3.16 -20.42 -0.15
N HIS A 103 -3.73 -21.19 -1.06
CA HIS A 103 -3.91 -22.64 -0.97
C HIS A 103 -2.63 -23.35 -1.39
N THR A 104 -2.27 -24.41 -0.67
CA THR A 104 -1.14 -25.28 -1.03
C THR A 104 -1.63 -26.38 -1.95
N THR A 105 -0.92 -26.59 -3.06
CA THR A 105 -1.21 -27.68 -3.99
C THR A 105 -0.18 -28.80 -3.86
N ALA A 106 -0.62 -30.05 -3.96
CA ALA A 106 0.24 -31.21 -3.76
C ALA A 106 1.41 -31.21 -4.77
N GLY A 107 2.63 -31.34 -4.27
CA GLY A 107 3.84 -31.35 -5.09
C GLY A 107 4.33 -29.97 -5.57
N LEU A 108 3.73 -28.87 -5.10
CA LEU A 108 4.14 -27.50 -5.39
C LEU A 108 4.45 -26.74 -4.07
N ARG A 109 5.58 -26.02 -4.04
CA ARG A 109 5.99 -25.25 -2.85
C ARG A 109 5.34 -23.86 -2.78
N TYR A 110 4.94 -23.32 -3.93
CA TYR A 110 4.29 -22.02 -4.01
C TYR A 110 2.77 -22.15 -3.83
N LYS A 111 2.13 -21.05 -3.44
CA LYS A 111 0.69 -21.02 -3.13
C LYS A 111 -0.14 -20.57 -4.33
N GLU A 112 -1.34 -21.12 -4.44
CA GLU A 112 -2.37 -20.68 -5.38
C GLU A 112 -3.38 -19.77 -4.68
N TYR A 113 -3.94 -18.82 -5.41
CA TYR A 113 -4.84 -17.82 -4.84
C TYR A 113 -6.16 -17.86 -5.59
N GLN A 114 -7.27 -17.92 -4.85
CA GLN A 114 -8.60 -17.82 -5.43
C GLN A 114 -9.20 -16.47 -5.07
N LEU A 115 -9.84 -15.82 -6.05
CA LEU A 115 -10.37 -14.47 -5.88
C LEU A 115 -11.50 -14.43 -4.83
N LYS A 116 -12.24 -15.53 -4.68
CA LYS A 116 -13.37 -15.68 -3.74
C LYS A 116 -12.94 -15.65 -2.27
N ASP A 117 -11.67 -15.92 -1.96
CA ASP A 117 -11.18 -15.95 -0.59
C ASP A 117 -10.96 -14.54 -0.01
N TYR A 118 -10.92 -13.51 -0.86
CA TYR A 118 -10.65 -12.13 -0.46
C TYR A 118 -11.92 -11.38 -0.08
N SER A 119 -11.76 -10.25 0.61
CA SER A 119 -12.88 -9.41 1.04
C SER A 119 -13.72 -8.90 -0.14
N SER A 120 -15.00 -8.64 0.11
CA SER A 120 -15.95 -8.10 -0.87
C SER A 120 -15.46 -6.79 -1.51
N TRP A 121 -14.66 -6.01 -0.78
CA TRP A 121 -14.02 -4.80 -1.29
C TRP A 121 -13.03 -5.11 -2.43
N PHE A 122 -12.14 -6.10 -2.27
CA PHE A 122 -11.21 -6.53 -3.34
C PHE A 122 -11.96 -7.05 -4.55
N LEU A 123 -12.99 -7.89 -4.34
CA LEU A 123 -13.84 -8.41 -5.41
C LEU A 123 -14.49 -7.26 -6.22
N LYS A 124 -15.07 -6.27 -5.53
CA LYS A 124 -15.69 -5.11 -6.19
C LYS A 124 -14.68 -4.27 -6.97
N GLN A 125 -13.48 -4.07 -6.41
CA GLN A 125 -12.45 -3.26 -7.02
C GLN A 125 -11.82 -3.94 -8.25
N LEU A 126 -11.62 -5.26 -8.19
CA LEU A 126 -10.97 -6.05 -9.25
C LEU A 126 -11.94 -6.54 -10.33
N ASN A 127 -13.24 -6.63 -10.06
CA ASN A 127 -14.24 -6.95 -11.08
C ASN A 127 -14.65 -5.74 -11.94
N ASN A 128 -14.37 -4.52 -11.49
CA ASN A 128 -14.60 -3.35 -12.31
C ASN A 128 -13.53 -3.25 -13.41
N THR A 129 -13.92 -3.39 -14.68
CA THR A 129 -13.01 -3.41 -15.85
C THR A 129 -12.07 -2.20 -15.90
N ARG A 130 -12.58 -1.00 -15.61
CA ARG A 130 -11.76 0.23 -15.68
C ARG A 130 -10.71 0.27 -14.57
N ASN A 131 -11.07 -0.19 -13.37
CA ASN A 131 -10.14 -0.26 -12.25
C ASN A 131 -9.11 -1.37 -12.46
N TRP A 132 -9.55 -2.52 -12.97
CA TRP A 132 -8.68 -3.63 -13.30
C TRP A 132 -7.61 -3.26 -14.32
N GLU A 133 -7.97 -2.64 -15.45
CA GLU A 133 -6.98 -2.26 -16.47
C GLU A 133 -5.92 -1.27 -15.93
N ARG A 134 -6.31 -0.36 -15.02
CA ARG A 134 -5.37 0.52 -14.32
C ARG A 134 -4.44 -0.22 -13.37
N LEU A 135 -4.99 -1.14 -12.57
CA LEU A 135 -4.21 -1.93 -11.62
C LEU A 135 -3.28 -2.91 -12.33
N LYS A 136 -3.78 -3.59 -13.36
CA LYS A 136 -3.04 -4.53 -14.21
C LYS A 136 -1.88 -3.85 -14.91
N SER A 137 -2.08 -2.70 -15.55
CA SER A 137 -0.98 -1.95 -16.18
C SER A 137 0.07 -1.45 -15.17
N CYS A 138 -0.30 -1.26 -13.90
CA CYS A 138 0.66 -0.94 -12.85
C CYS A 138 1.42 -2.16 -12.31
N LEU A 139 0.71 -3.22 -11.95
CA LEU A 139 1.21 -4.30 -11.10
C LEU A 139 1.61 -5.54 -11.90
N VAL A 140 0.99 -5.78 -13.05
CA VAL A 140 1.23 -6.98 -13.86
C VAL A 140 2.16 -6.61 -15.01
N LYS A 141 3.45 -6.90 -14.85
CA LYS A 141 4.45 -6.70 -15.90
C LYS A 141 4.71 -8.00 -16.64
N SER A 142 4.55 -7.96 -17.96
CA SER A 142 4.80 -9.13 -18.81
C SER A 142 6.22 -9.68 -18.69
N ASP A 143 7.19 -8.81 -18.38
CA ASP A 143 8.58 -9.19 -18.20
C ASP A 143 8.82 -10.10 -17.00
N ASP A 144 8.01 -9.98 -15.94
CA ASP A 144 8.14 -10.83 -14.75
C ASP A 144 7.79 -12.29 -15.12
N CYS A 145 6.76 -12.49 -15.93
CA CYS A 145 6.40 -13.81 -16.47
C CYS A 145 7.40 -14.35 -17.48
N ASN A 146 8.04 -13.48 -18.28
CA ASN A 146 9.03 -13.89 -19.27
C ASN A 146 10.35 -14.33 -18.62
N LYS A 147 10.75 -13.67 -17.52
CA LYS A 147 11.96 -14.02 -16.76
C LYS A 147 11.83 -15.34 -16.00
N LEU A 148 10.61 -15.86 -15.84
CA LEU A 148 10.36 -17.05 -15.03
C LEU A 148 11.03 -18.32 -15.59
N SER A 149 10.99 -18.51 -16.91
CA SER A 149 11.69 -19.61 -17.59
C SER A 149 13.22 -19.44 -17.54
N MET A 150 13.72 -18.21 -17.49
CA MET A 150 15.14 -17.93 -17.32
C MET A 150 15.61 -18.22 -15.89
N LYS A 151 14.78 -17.90 -14.90
CA LYS A 151 15.05 -18.09 -13.47
C LYS A 151 14.97 -19.56 -13.05
N TYR A 152 14.01 -20.31 -13.60
CA TYR A 152 13.78 -21.72 -13.27
C TYR A 152 13.89 -22.59 -14.52
N LYS A 153 15.09 -23.12 -14.76
CA LYS A 153 15.42 -23.90 -15.96
C LYS A 153 14.81 -25.31 -15.95
N THR A 154 14.70 -25.92 -14.77
CA THR A 154 14.19 -27.30 -14.63
C THR A 154 12.81 -27.31 -13.97
N LEU A 155 11.98 -28.30 -14.32
CA LEU A 155 10.67 -28.47 -13.70
C LEU A 155 10.77 -28.70 -12.19
N LYS A 156 11.82 -29.41 -11.73
CA LYS A 156 12.08 -29.62 -10.29
C LYS A 156 12.33 -28.31 -9.57
N GLN A 157 13.17 -27.43 -10.13
CA GLN A 157 13.41 -26.09 -9.58
C GLN A 157 12.14 -25.23 -9.58
N TYR A 158 11.35 -25.30 -10.65
CA TYR A 158 10.08 -24.59 -10.74
C TYR A 158 9.06 -25.04 -9.69
N LYS A 159 8.89 -26.36 -9.49
CA LYS A 159 7.99 -26.90 -8.45
C LYS A 159 8.41 -26.51 -7.04
N ALA A 160 9.71 -26.34 -6.80
CA ALA A 160 10.29 -25.88 -5.54
C ALA A 160 10.45 -24.34 -5.45
N ALA A 161 10.02 -23.60 -6.47
CA ALA A 161 10.22 -22.16 -6.54
C ALA A 161 9.39 -21.39 -5.50
N SER A 162 9.95 -20.29 -5.00
CA SER A 162 9.20 -19.26 -4.28
C SER A 162 8.71 -18.22 -5.29
N LEU A 163 7.50 -18.42 -5.81
CA LEU A 163 6.84 -17.47 -6.71
C LEU A 163 6.21 -16.33 -5.91
N THR A 164 6.30 -15.11 -6.43
CA THR A 164 5.49 -14.00 -5.93
C THR A 164 4.00 -14.26 -6.22
N PRO A 165 3.07 -13.62 -5.49
CA PRO A 165 1.64 -13.82 -5.74
C PRO A 165 1.21 -13.50 -7.18
N ILE A 166 1.85 -12.50 -7.79
CA ILE A 166 1.59 -12.11 -9.19
C ILE A 166 2.16 -13.16 -10.15
N GLU A 167 3.38 -13.66 -9.93
CA GLU A 167 3.94 -14.74 -10.75
C GLU A 167 3.08 -16.01 -10.69
N ALA A 168 2.62 -16.38 -9.50
CA ALA A 168 1.79 -17.56 -9.28
C ALA A 168 0.36 -17.43 -9.85
N GLY A 169 -0.22 -16.23 -9.84
CA GLY A 169 -1.59 -15.99 -10.32
C GLY A 169 -1.71 -15.61 -11.80
N CYS A 170 -0.73 -14.90 -12.36
CA CYS A 170 -0.83 -14.28 -13.68
C CYS A 170 -0.03 -14.99 -14.78
N CYS A 171 1.08 -15.68 -14.44
CA CYS A 171 1.98 -16.26 -15.44
C CYS A 171 1.62 -17.71 -15.83
N ARG A 172 0.78 -18.37 -15.03
CA ARG A 172 0.42 -19.78 -15.17
C ARG A 172 -1.10 -19.99 -15.17
N PRO A 173 -1.60 -21.10 -15.75
CA PRO A 173 -2.99 -21.50 -15.54
C PRO A 173 -3.18 -22.09 -14.14
N PRO A 174 -4.43 -22.08 -13.62
CA PRO A 174 -4.80 -22.83 -12.41
C PRO A 174 -4.42 -24.31 -12.50
N SER A 175 -4.02 -24.92 -11.39
CA SER A 175 -3.71 -26.36 -11.37
C SER A 175 -4.93 -27.23 -11.73
N GLU A 176 -6.14 -26.78 -11.39
CA GLU A 176 -7.40 -27.45 -11.71
C GLU A 176 -7.63 -27.64 -13.22
N CYS A 177 -6.95 -26.88 -14.07
CA CYS A 177 -7.04 -27.03 -15.53
C CYS A 177 -6.39 -28.34 -16.02
N GLY A 178 -5.40 -28.86 -15.28
CA GLY A 178 -4.73 -30.12 -15.64
C GLY A 178 -3.74 -30.04 -16.80
N TYR A 179 -3.39 -28.84 -17.30
CA TYR A 179 -2.39 -28.71 -18.37
C TYR A 179 -0.99 -29.11 -17.89
N PRO A 180 -0.30 -30.06 -18.55
CA PRO A 180 1.03 -30.47 -18.12
C PRO A 180 2.07 -29.37 -18.39
N PRO A 181 2.93 -29.04 -17.41
CA PRO A 181 3.95 -28.00 -17.58
C PRO A 181 5.13 -28.53 -18.40
N VAL A 182 5.42 -27.88 -19.53
CA VAL A 182 6.61 -28.16 -20.36
C VAL A 182 7.81 -27.38 -19.81
N ASN A 183 7.59 -26.11 -19.44
CA ASN A 183 8.56 -25.27 -18.74
C ASN A 183 7.82 -24.28 -17.81
N ALA A 184 8.57 -23.45 -17.08
CA ALA A 184 7.98 -22.51 -16.10
C ALA A 184 6.99 -21.49 -16.69
N SER A 185 7.04 -21.25 -18.01
CA SER A 185 6.19 -20.28 -18.70
C SER A 185 5.35 -20.91 -19.83
N PHE A 186 5.36 -22.23 -20.02
CA PHE A 186 4.73 -22.91 -21.15
C PHE A 186 4.11 -24.23 -20.73
N TYR A 187 2.85 -24.41 -21.14
CA TYR A 187 2.02 -25.56 -20.78
C TYR A 187 1.50 -26.23 -22.04
N ASP A 188 1.36 -27.55 -22.05
CA ASP A 188 0.77 -28.23 -23.20
C ASP A 188 -0.76 -28.06 -23.17
N LEU A 189 -1.28 -27.35 -24.17
CA LEU A 189 -2.71 -27.05 -24.32
C LEU A 189 -3.45 -28.07 -25.20
N SER A 190 -2.75 -29.10 -25.70
CA SER A 190 -3.36 -30.18 -26.50
C SER A 190 -4.25 -31.08 -25.64
N PHE A 191 -3.99 -31.10 -24.32
CA PHE A 191 -4.81 -31.80 -23.34
C PHE A 191 -6.10 -31.04 -23.08
N HIS A 192 -7.22 -31.77 -23.03
CA HIS A 192 -8.52 -31.17 -22.71
C HIS A 192 -8.51 -30.71 -21.24
N PRO A 193 -8.93 -29.46 -20.94
CA PRO A 193 -8.98 -28.99 -19.57
C PRO A 193 -9.95 -29.85 -18.77
N ILE A 194 -9.46 -30.45 -17.68
CA ILE A 194 -10.26 -31.33 -16.81
C ILE A 194 -11.21 -30.49 -15.95
N GLY A 195 -10.83 -29.24 -15.66
CA GLY A 195 -11.57 -28.32 -14.80
C GLY A 195 -12.69 -27.54 -15.51
N LYS A 196 -13.78 -27.27 -14.78
CA LYS A 196 -14.88 -26.38 -15.20
C LYS A 196 -14.53 -24.88 -15.09
N ASN A 197 -13.32 -24.54 -14.66
CA ASN A 197 -12.91 -23.17 -14.38
C ASN A 197 -12.78 -22.36 -15.68
N HIS A 198 -13.41 -21.18 -15.71
CA HIS A 198 -13.39 -20.29 -16.87
C HIS A 198 -11.96 -19.80 -17.19
N ASP A 199 -11.09 -19.68 -16.18
CA ASP A 199 -9.69 -19.31 -16.34
C ASP A 199 -8.93 -20.27 -17.29
N CYS A 200 -9.31 -21.55 -17.34
CA CYS A 200 -8.70 -22.54 -18.21
C CYS A 200 -8.92 -22.24 -19.71
N LYS A 201 -10.01 -21.54 -20.04
CA LYS A 201 -10.33 -21.11 -21.42
C LYS A 201 -9.65 -19.81 -21.79
N LEU A 202 -9.45 -18.92 -20.80
CA LEU A 202 -8.81 -17.61 -20.97
C LEU A 202 -7.29 -17.71 -21.12
N TYR A 203 -6.67 -18.71 -20.50
CA TYR A 203 -5.22 -18.89 -20.58
C TYR A 203 -4.73 -19.17 -22.01
N ARG A 204 -3.60 -18.54 -22.37
CA ARG A 204 -2.87 -18.77 -23.64
C ARG A 204 -1.36 -18.74 -23.41
N ASN A 205 -0.60 -19.57 -24.15
CA ASN A 205 0.87 -19.56 -24.15
C ASN A 205 1.52 -18.35 -24.84
N SER A 206 0.79 -17.24 -25.03
CA SER A 206 1.33 -16.01 -25.61
C SER A 206 1.90 -15.10 -24.53
N ARG A 207 3.02 -14.42 -24.83
CA ARG A 207 3.65 -13.42 -23.93
C ARG A 207 2.71 -12.27 -23.59
N ALA A 208 1.81 -11.92 -24.51
CA ALA A 208 0.90 -10.78 -24.37
C ALA A 208 -0.39 -11.10 -23.60
N ILE A 209 -0.74 -12.38 -23.44
CA ILE A 209 -2.07 -12.78 -22.93
C ILE A 209 -1.95 -13.51 -21.59
N LYS A 210 -1.10 -14.55 -21.50
CA LYS A 210 -0.97 -15.45 -20.34
C LYS A 210 -2.30 -15.64 -19.60
N CYS A 211 -2.33 -15.47 -18.27
CA CYS A 211 -3.56 -15.41 -17.49
C CYS A 211 -3.86 -13.97 -17.02
N TYR A 212 -3.42 -12.94 -17.75
CA TYR A 212 -3.54 -11.54 -17.29
C TYR A 212 -4.98 -11.04 -17.14
N ASN A 213 -5.97 -11.78 -17.64
CA ASN A 213 -7.40 -11.47 -17.47
C ASN A 213 -8.16 -12.53 -16.65
N CYS A 214 -7.44 -13.50 -16.08
CA CYS A 214 -8.01 -14.56 -15.24
C CYS A 214 -8.36 -14.04 -13.84
N ASP A 215 -9.30 -14.70 -13.18
CA ASP A 215 -9.60 -14.43 -11.77
C ASP A 215 -8.45 -14.85 -10.86
N SER A 216 -7.68 -15.86 -11.25
CA SER A 216 -6.44 -16.26 -10.59
C SER A 216 -5.39 -15.13 -10.57
N CYS A 217 -5.31 -14.33 -11.65
CA CYS A 217 -4.40 -13.18 -11.69
C CYS A 217 -4.89 -12.04 -10.81
N LYS A 218 -6.19 -11.75 -10.84
CA LYS A 218 -6.82 -10.81 -9.90
C LYS A 218 -6.57 -11.23 -8.45
N ALA A 219 -6.66 -12.52 -8.14
CA ALA A 219 -6.37 -13.06 -6.81
C ALA A 219 -4.90 -12.87 -6.40
N GLY A 220 -3.96 -13.08 -7.34
CA GLY A 220 -2.54 -12.78 -7.14
C GLY A 220 -2.29 -11.29 -6.84
N VAL A 221 -2.97 -10.40 -7.56
CA VAL A 221 -2.93 -8.94 -7.30
C VAL A 221 -3.54 -8.59 -5.95
N ALA A 222 -4.67 -9.21 -5.58
CA ALA A 222 -5.31 -9.02 -4.27
C ALA A 222 -4.37 -9.42 -3.13
N GLN A 223 -3.66 -10.55 -3.26
CA GLN A 223 -2.67 -10.98 -2.28
C GLN A 223 -1.49 -10.01 -2.17
N TYR A 224 -0.98 -9.53 -3.31
CA TYR A 224 0.10 -8.56 -3.34
C TYR A 224 -0.33 -7.28 -2.60
N MET A 225 -1.48 -6.71 -2.97
CA MET A 225 -2.03 -5.52 -2.31
C MET A 225 -2.27 -5.75 -0.82
N LYS A 226 -2.81 -6.91 -0.43
CA LYS A 226 -3.00 -7.29 0.97
C LYS A 226 -1.69 -7.23 1.75
N THR A 227 -0.61 -7.75 1.17
CA THR A 227 0.71 -7.78 1.81
C THR A 227 1.25 -6.36 1.99
N GLU A 228 1.20 -5.56 0.93
CA GLU A 228 1.63 -4.15 0.97
C GLU A 228 0.81 -3.32 1.97
N TRP A 229 -0.51 -3.51 2.01
CA TRP A 229 -1.38 -2.80 2.96
C TRP A 229 -1.07 -3.15 4.41
N ARG A 230 -0.68 -4.40 4.71
CA ARG A 230 -0.24 -4.78 6.06
C ARG A 230 1.07 -4.10 6.44
N VAL A 231 2.02 -4.00 5.50
CA VAL A 231 3.26 -3.25 5.72
C VAL A 231 2.96 -1.78 6.02
N VAL A 232 2.10 -1.15 5.23
CA VAL A 232 1.64 0.24 5.47
C VAL A 232 0.93 0.38 6.82
N ALA A 233 0.10 -0.60 7.22
CA ALA A 233 -0.57 -0.57 8.51
C ALA A 233 0.43 -0.60 9.69
N ILE A 234 1.52 -1.38 9.59
CA ILE A 234 2.59 -1.40 10.60
C ILE A 234 3.25 -0.01 10.72
N PHE A 235 3.62 0.60 9.59
CA PHE A 235 4.17 1.96 9.60
C PHE A 235 3.20 2.99 10.19
N ASN A 236 1.90 2.87 9.89
CA ASN A 236 0.88 3.74 10.45
C ASN A 236 0.72 3.59 11.97
N ILE A 237 0.88 2.38 12.54
CA ILE A 237 0.88 2.19 14.00
C ILE A 237 2.06 2.91 14.65
N ILE A 238 3.26 2.80 14.07
CA ILE A 238 4.45 3.51 14.55
C ILE A 238 4.22 5.03 14.49
N LEU A 239 3.72 5.52 13.36
CA LEU A 239 3.39 6.93 13.16
C LEU A 239 2.35 7.42 14.20
N PHE A 240 1.32 6.62 14.46
CA PHE A 240 0.29 6.93 15.46
C PHE A 240 0.90 7.13 16.85
N VAL A 241 1.77 6.23 17.30
CA VAL A 241 2.44 6.33 18.61
C VAL A 241 3.30 7.60 18.69
N VAL A 242 4.07 7.90 17.64
CA VAL A 242 4.90 9.12 17.58
C VAL A 242 4.03 10.38 17.65
N LEU A 243 2.96 10.45 16.85
CA LEU A 243 2.05 11.59 16.84
C LEU A 243 1.30 11.75 18.16
N LEU A 244 0.99 10.64 18.84
CA LEU A 244 0.36 10.66 20.16
C LEU A 244 1.29 11.29 21.21
N ILE A 245 2.58 10.95 21.20
CA ILE A 245 3.59 11.58 22.08
C ILE A 245 3.67 13.09 21.78
N ILE A 246 3.72 13.47 20.51
CA ILE A 246 3.74 14.88 20.09
C ILE A 246 2.48 15.61 20.56
N TYR A 247 1.32 14.98 20.45
CA TYR A 247 0.05 15.53 20.91
C TYR A 247 0.07 15.80 22.43
N PHE A 248 0.59 14.87 23.23
CA PHE A 248 0.74 15.08 24.67
C PHE A 248 1.72 16.23 25.00
N ILE A 249 2.87 16.31 24.31
CA ILE A 249 3.84 17.41 24.46
C ILE A 249 3.19 18.76 24.11
N ALA A 250 2.44 18.81 23.01
CA ALA A 250 1.70 19.99 22.57
C ALA A 250 0.61 20.40 23.58
N CYS A 251 -0.09 19.43 24.18
CA CYS A 251 -1.03 19.69 25.26
C CYS A 251 -0.36 20.30 26.49
N CYS A 252 0.80 19.77 26.89
CA CYS A 252 1.60 20.31 28.00
C CYS A 252 2.08 21.74 27.71
N ALA A 253 2.59 21.99 26.50
CA ALA A 253 3.00 23.33 26.07
C ALA A 253 1.83 24.32 26.12
N ARG A 254 0.64 23.92 25.64
CA ARG A 254 -0.56 24.77 25.68
C ARG A 254 -1.02 25.06 27.11
N ARG A 255 -1.13 24.05 27.98
CA ARG A 255 -1.56 24.25 29.38
C ARG A 255 -0.65 25.26 30.09
N LYS A 256 0.65 25.22 29.80
CA LYS A 256 1.62 26.14 30.37
C LYS A 256 1.51 27.55 29.80
N ALA A 257 1.30 27.70 28.49
CA ALA A 257 1.06 28.99 27.85
C ALA A 257 -0.22 29.66 28.39
N ALA A 258 -1.29 28.89 28.63
CA ALA A 258 -2.52 29.40 29.24
C ALA A 258 -2.31 29.93 30.67
N ARG A 259 -1.57 29.20 31.52
CA ARG A 259 -1.24 29.65 32.88
C ARG A 259 -0.41 30.93 32.90
N THR A 260 0.56 31.06 32.00
CA THR A 260 1.43 32.24 31.91
C THR A 260 0.65 33.48 31.48
N ARG A 261 -0.38 33.33 30.63
CA ARG A 261 -1.25 34.44 30.21
C ARG A 261 -2.17 34.90 31.34
N LEU A 262 -2.67 33.98 32.16
CA LEU A 262 -3.49 34.31 33.35
C LEU A 262 -2.70 35.01 34.46
N GLN A 263 -1.38 34.80 34.56
CA GLN A 263 -0.53 35.52 35.53
C GLN A 263 -0.13 36.94 35.09
N LYS A 264 -0.45 37.33 33.84
CA LYS A 264 -0.15 38.66 33.29
C LYS A 264 -1.37 39.59 33.24
N VAL A 265 -2.55 39.07 33.56
CA VAL A 265 -3.81 39.81 33.69
C VAL A 265 -4.08 39.96 35.18
#